data_AF-A0A402BX03-F1
#
_entry.id   AF-A0A402BX03-F1
#
_cell.length_a   1.000
_cell.length_b   1.000
_cell.length_c   1.000
_cell.angle_alpha   90.00
_cell.angle_beta   90.00
_cell.angle_gamma   90.00
#
_symmetry.space_group_name_H-M   'P 1'
#
loop_
_entity.id
_entity.type
_entity.pdbx_description
1 polymer ?
#
loop_
_entity_poly.entity_id
_entity_poly.type
_entity_poly.pdbx_seq_one_letter_code
_entity_poly.pdbx_strand_id
1 'polypeptide(L)'
;MSTNDDCRTTNKLAVILIRGFVIVIILALFLNTYLSSNKPTQPESEISRQSPSETIPLSSLNMTPDQFKEKFNHSAVDLDSNLRINTLTIQYGVVQNIFRVTLTNNLSILGTINPADSKIRNITVLGNPTGAFSDTADALFVINILIHTFDPTLSNHEREEIFKEVFASGPNAIGTKSIIKNQRRYFFTRSSELGIMFTISSSN
;
A
#
# COMPACT_ATOMS: atom_id res chain seq x y z
N MET A 1 -14.01 18.73 61.17
CA MET A 1 -12.57 18.45 60.97
C MET A 1 -12.46 17.73 59.63
N SER A 2 -12.30 18.46 58.52
CA SER A 2 -11.03 18.83 57.85
C SER A 2 -10.27 17.59 57.37
N THR A 3 -9.86 17.38 56.11
CA THR A 3 -9.99 18.08 54.81
C THR A 3 -9.53 17.03 53.80
N ASN A 4 -10.29 16.84 52.71
CA ASN A 4 -9.73 16.31 51.46
C ASN A 4 -8.78 17.37 50.91
N ASP A 5 -7.57 16.99 50.53
CA ASP A 5 -6.79 17.53 49.41
C ASP A 5 -5.32 17.13 49.59
N ASP A 6 -4.89 16.02 48.96
CA ASP A 6 -3.50 15.94 48.49
C ASP A 6 -3.31 14.82 47.46
N CYS A 7 -3.59 15.13 46.19
CA CYS A 7 -2.98 14.43 45.06
C CYS A 7 -3.08 15.28 43.78
N ARG A 8 -2.42 16.44 43.75
CA ARG A 8 -2.37 17.26 42.52
C ARG A 8 -1.09 18.06 42.35
N THR A 9 0.07 17.44 42.50
CA THR A 9 1.37 18.11 42.28
C THR A 9 2.36 17.36 41.39
N THR A 10 2.13 16.09 41.01
CA THR A 10 3.09 15.29 40.24
C THR A 10 3.12 15.54 38.72
N ASN A 11 2.14 16.27 38.15
CA ASN A 11 2.04 16.44 36.68
C ASN A 11 2.75 17.68 36.11
N LYS A 12 3.19 18.65 36.93
CA LYS A 12 3.81 19.88 36.40
C LYS A 12 5.29 19.68 36.05
N LEU A 13 6.03 18.93 36.86
CA LEU A 13 7.44 18.61 36.62
C LEU A 13 7.63 17.68 35.42
N ALA A 14 6.79 16.65 35.26
CA ALA A 14 6.85 15.73 34.12
C ALA A 14 6.58 16.44 32.78
N VAL A 15 5.61 17.36 32.74
CA VAL A 15 5.29 18.13 31.52
C VAL A 15 6.41 19.13 31.16
N ILE A 16 7.08 19.73 32.15
CA ILE A 16 8.23 20.62 31.91
C ILE A 16 9.42 19.84 31.35
N LEU A 17 9.70 18.64 31.88
CA LEU A 17 10.78 17.77 31.40
C LEU A 17 10.52 17.27 29.96
N ILE A 18 9.29 16.89 29.62
CA ILE A 18 8.92 16.46 28.27
C ILE A 18 9.02 17.62 27.26
N ARG A 19 8.56 18.83 27.62
CA ARG A 19 8.65 20.02 26.75
C ARG A 19 10.10 20.44 26.51
N GLY A 20 10.97 20.35 27.52
CA GLY A 20 12.40 20.60 27.37
C GLY A 20 13.07 19.59 26.42
N PHE A 21 12.73 18.31 26.54
CA PHE A 21 13.34 17.26 25.71
C PHE A 21 12.96 17.37 24.22
N VAL A 22 11.71 17.74 23.92
CA VAL A 22 11.26 17.94 22.53
C VAL A 22 11.97 19.12 21.86
N ILE A 23 12.23 20.21 22.59
CA ILE A 23 12.96 21.38 22.05
C ILE A 23 14.42 21.03 21.73
N VAL A 24 15.08 20.23 22.57
CA VAL A 24 16.47 19.79 22.35
C VAL A 24 16.58 18.88 21.12
N ILE A 25 15.63 17.97 20.90
CA ILE A 25 15.61 17.10 19.71
C ILE A 25 15.43 17.94 18.43
N ILE A 26 14.51 18.91 18.43
CA ILE A 26 14.30 19.79 17.28
C ILE A 26 15.57 20.60 16.99
N LEU A 27 16.22 21.15 18.02
CA LEU A 27 17.49 21.87 17.87
C LEU A 27 18.63 20.98 17.34
N ALA A 28 18.74 19.74 17.79
CA ALA A 28 19.74 18.79 17.30
C ALA A 28 19.51 18.42 15.82
N LEU A 29 18.25 18.27 15.39
CA LEU A 29 17.90 18.02 13.99
C LEU A 29 18.24 19.25 13.11
N PHE A 30 17.93 20.46 13.59
CA PHE A 30 18.28 21.70 12.89
C PHE A 30 19.80 21.90 12.80
N LEU A 31 20.56 21.59 13.85
CA LEU A 31 22.02 21.72 13.85
C LEU A 31 22.68 20.72 12.88
N ASN A 32 22.14 19.49 12.78
CA ASN A 32 22.66 18.48 11.86
C ASN A 32 22.43 18.86 10.38
N THR A 33 21.29 19.50 10.07
CA THR A 33 21.05 20.08 8.74
C THR A 33 21.93 21.29 8.45
N TYR A 34 22.20 22.14 9.44
CA TYR A 34 23.01 23.35 9.24
C TYR A 34 24.50 23.02 9.06
N LEU A 35 25.03 22.06 9.82
CA LEU A 35 26.43 21.59 9.70
C LEU A 35 26.70 20.86 8.38
N SER A 36 25.67 20.29 7.75
CA SER A 36 25.79 19.66 6.43
C SER A 36 25.81 20.67 5.27
N SER A 37 25.51 21.95 5.52
CA SER A 37 25.32 22.97 4.48
C SER A 37 26.55 23.84 4.16
N ASN A 38 27.67 23.68 4.88
CA ASN A 38 28.87 24.52 4.73
C ASN A 38 30.16 23.71 4.45
N LYS A 39 30.17 22.89 3.38
CA LYS A 39 31.44 22.44 2.78
C LYS A 39 31.75 23.31 1.54
N PRO A 40 32.96 23.90 1.44
CA PRO A 40 33.32 24.80 0.35
C PRO A 40 33.57 24.06 -0.97
N THR A 41 33.07 24.66 -2.04
CA THR A 41 33.26 24.31 -3.45
C THR A 41 34.72 24.46 -3.88
N GLN A 42 35.25 23.45 -4.59
CA GLN A 42 36.41 23.56 -5.48
C GLN A 42 36.14 22.84 -6.81
N PRO A 43 36.85 23.21 -7.91
CA PRO A 43 36.25 23.40 -9.23
C PRO A 43 36.26 22.18 -10.15
N GLU A 44 35.28 22.19 -11.05
CA GLU A 44 35.20 21.61 -12.41
C GLU A 44 36.31 20.63 -12.84
N SER A 45 35.95 19.35 -12.95
CA SER A 45 36.58 18.42 -13.88
C SER A 45 35.52 17.48 -14.46
N GLU A 46 35.43 17.52 -15.79
CA GLU A 46 34.77 16.61 -16.73
C GLU A 46 33.40 16.04 -16.34
N ILE A 47 32.39 16.58 -17.02
CA ILE A 47 31.10 15.95 -17.28
C ILE A 47 31.38 14.62 -18.01
N SER A 48 31.68 13.58 -17.23
CA SER A 48 31.37 12.21 -17.60
C SER A 48 29.85 12.17 -17.74
N ARG A 49 29.39 12.11 -18.99
CA ARG A 49 28.00 11.91 -19.38
C ARG A 49 27.45 10.82 -18.46
N GLN A 50 26.61 11.22 -17.51
CA GLN A 50 25.74 10.29 -16.81
C GLN A 50 25.03 9.51 -17.90
N SER A 51 25.43 8.24 -18.02
CA SER A 51 24.61 7.22 -18.66
C SER A 51 23.19 7.47 -18.17
N PRO A 52 22.19 7.57 -19.05
CA PRO A 52 20.81 7.46 -18.62
C PRO A 52 20.78 6.26 -17.68
N SER A 53 20.36 6.49 -16.43
CA SER A 53 19.95 5.38 -15.58
C SER A 53 18.95 4.63 -16.47
N GLU A 54 19.36 3.45 -16.95
CA GLU A 54 18.47 2.53 -17.63
C GLU A 54 17.29 2.39 -16.70
N THR A 55 16.23 3.11 -17.04
CA THR A 55 14.95 2.97 -16.41
C THR A 55 14.53 1.62 -16.94
N ILE A 56 14.87 0.54 -16.23
CA ILE A 56 14.31 -0.77 -16.52
C ILE A 56 12.82 -0.50 -16.65
N PRO A 57 12.19 -0.73 -17.81
CA PRO A 57 10.78 -0.49 -17.96
C PRO A 57 10.09 -1.35 -16.93
N LEU A 58 9.68 -0.73 -15.82
CA LEU A 58 9.02 -1.40 -14.73
C LEU A 58 7.69 -1.88 -15.28
N SER A 59 7.61 -3.19 -15.49
CA SER A 59 6.55 -3.80 -16.26
C SER A 59 5.18 -3.43 -15.68
N SER A 60 4.33 -2.87 -16.53
CA SER A 60 2.98 -2.42 -16.20
C SER A 60 1.97 -3.56 -16.38
N LEU A 61 0.87 -3.54 -15.64
CA LEU A 61 -0.30 -4.43 -15.80
C LEU A 61 -1.12 -4.14 -17.08
N ASN A 62 -0.60 -3.28 -17.96
CA ASN A 62 -1.21 -2.89 -19.25
C ASN A 62 -2.65 -2.37 -19.15
N MET A 63 -2.95 -1.61 -18.10
CA MET A 63 -4.27 -1.03 -17.84
C MET A 63 -4.10 0.36 -17.25
N THR A 64 -4.91 1.35 -17.66
CA THR A 64 -4.95 2.68 -17.01
C THR A 64 -5.88 2.65 -15.78
N PRO A 65 -5.82 3.64 -14.87
CA PRO A 65 -6.75 3.73 -13.73
C PRO A 65 -8.24 3.72 -14.13
N ASP A 66 -8.60 4.42 -15.20
CA ASP A 66 -10.00 4.47 -15.67
C ASP A 66 -10.45 3.12 -16.23
N GLN A 67 -9.62 2.49 -17.07
CA GLN A 67 -9.88 1.14 -17.57
C GLN A 67 -10.00 0.12 -16.43
N PHE A 68 -9.20 0.29 -15.38
CA PHE A 68 -9.28 -0.55 -14.18
C PHE A 68 -10.61 -0.39 -13.47
N LYS A 69 -11.07 0.85 -13.24
CA LYS A 69 -12.38 1.09 -12.63
C LYS A 69 -13.50 0.41 -13.42
N GLU A 70 -13.51 0.56 -14.75
CA GLU A 70 -14.52 -0.05 -15.61
C GLU A 70 -14.50 -1.58 -15.54
N LYS A 71 -13.31 -2.19 -15.72
CA LYS A 71 -13.16 -3.65 -15.72
C LYS A 71 -13.40 -4.28 -14.35
N PHE A 72 -13.00 -3.60 -13.27
CA PHE A 72 -13.31 -4.04 -11.92
C PHE A 72 -14.82 -4.08 -11.70
N ASN A 73 -15.53 -3.00 -12.05
CA ASN A 73 -16.97 -2.93 -11.86
C ASN A 73 -17.71 -3.96 -12.72
N HIS A 74 -17.23 -4.23 -13.94
CA HIS A 74 -17.75 -5.31 -14.78
C HIS A 74 -17.54 -6.68 -14.13
N SER A 75 -16.30 -6.98 -13.71
CA SER A 75 -15.96 -8.23 -13.02
C SER A 75 -16.77 -8.44 -11.75
N ALA A 76 -17.08 -7.35 -11.04
CA ALA A 76 -17.89 -7.40 -9.83
C ALA A 76 -19.38 -7.68 -10.13
N VAL A 77 -19.89 -7.32 -11.32
CA VAL A 77 -21.21 -7.75 -11.80
C VAL A 77 -21.20 -9.23 -12.18
N ASP A 78 -20.18 -9.66 -12.93
CA ASP A 78 -20.06 -11.06 -13.38
C ASP A 78 -19.96 -12.06 -12.22
N LEU A 79 -19.44 -11.60 -11.08
CA LEU A 79 -19.29 -12.38 -9.85
C LEU A 79 -20.41 -12.14 -8.82
N ASP A 80 -21.53 -11.51 -9.22
CA ASP A 80 -22.68 -11.20 -8.36
C ASP A 80 -22.33 -10.48 -7.04
N SER A 81 -21.31 -9.62 -7.09
CA SER A 81 -20.91 -8.78 -5.98
C SER A 81 -21.58 -7.42 -6.08
N ASN A 82 -21.78 -6.72 -4.97
CA ASN A 82 -22.18 -5.31 -4.91
C ASN A 82 -20.99 -4.35 -4.71
N LEU A 83 -19.77 -4.87 -4.57
CA LEU A 83 -18.56 -4.06 -4.37
C LEU A 83 -18.22 -3.32 -5.67
N ARG A 84 -18.25 -1.98 -5.64
CA ARG A 84 -18.02 -1.13 -6.81
C ARG A 84 -17.06 0.00 -6.50
N ILE A 85 -16.25 0.34 -7.50
CA ILE A 85 -15.41 1.54 -7.51
C ILE A 85 -16.27 2.70 -8.00
N ASN A 86 -16.72 3.53 -7.07
CA ASN A 86 -17.46 4.76 -7.38
C ASN A 86 -16.49 5.87 -7.83
N THR A 87 -15.48 6.12 -7.01
CA THR A 87 -14.49 7.18 -7.23
C THR A 87 -13.09 6.61 -7.12
N LEU A 88 -12.23 7.02 -8.05
CA LEU A 88 -10.81 6.75 -8.02
C LEU A 88 -10.09 8.09 -7.91
N THR A 89 -9.35 8.28 -6.82
CA THR A 89 -8.60 9.52 -6.57
C THR A 89 -7.13 9.29 -6.86
N ILE A 90 -6.59 10.04 -7.83
CA ILE A 90 -5.16 10.01 -8.17
C ILE A 90 -4.43 11.06 -7.31
N GLN A 91 -3.33 10.63 -6.69
CA GLN A 91 -2.38 11.49 -5.99
C GLN A 91 -1.07 11.50 -6.78
N TYR A 92 -0.68 12.68 -7.20
CA TYR A 92 0.57 12.90 -7.94
C TYR A 92 1.72 13.06 -6.95
N GLY A 93 2.77 12.26 -7.12
CA GLY A 93 3.92 12.23 -6.21
C GLY A 93 5.23 12.41 -6.97
N VAL A 94 6.27 12.87 -6.26
CA VAL A 94 7.61 13.07 -6.83
C VAL A 94 8.23 11.75 -7.30
N VAL A 95 7.96 10.66 -6.59
CA VAL A 95 8.51 9.32 -6.88
C VAL A 95 7.58 8.50 -7.77
N GLN A 96 6.28 8.53 -7.48
CA GLN A 96 5.28 7.78 -8.23
C GLN A 96 3.89 8.38 -8.02
N ASN A 97 3.06 8.26 -9.05
CA ASN A 97 1.64 8.55 -8.94
C ASN A 97 0.94 7.31 -8.36
N ILE A 98 -0.04 7.54 -7.48
CA ILE A 98 -0.85 6.48 -6.91
C ILE A 98 -2.32 6.80 -7.08
N PHE A 99 -3.17 5.79 -7.09
CA PHE A 99 -4.59 5.99 -6.84
C PHE A 99 -5.04 5.17 -5.65
N ARG A 100 -6.08 5.67 -4.98
CA ARG A 100 -6.73 4.98 -3.87
C ARG A 100 -8.22 4.86 -4.14
N VAL A 101 -8.76 3.71 -3.80
CA VAL A 101 -10.20 3.44 -3.72
C VAL A 101 -10.49 2.87 -2.35
N THR A 102 -11.46 3.45 -1.65
CA THR A 102 -12.00 2.90 -0.41
C THR A 102 -13.29 2.18 -0.76
N LEU A 103 -13.34 0.87 -0.53
CA LEU A 103 -14.53 0.06 -0.80
C LEU A 103 -15.43 -0.05 0.44
N THR A 104 -14.80 -0.25 1.60
CA THR A 104 -15.46 -0.21 2.93
C THR A 104 -14.53 0.48 3.92
N ASN A 105 -14.98 0.67 5.17
CA ASN A 105 -14.15 1.28 6.22
C ASN A 105 -12.84 0.50 6.49
N ASN A 106 -12.85 -0.80 6.25
CA ASN A 106 -11.74 -1.71 6.55
C ASN A 106 -11.06 -2.27 5.30
N LEU A 107 -11.46 -1.82 4.10
CA LEU A 107 -11.01 -2.39 2.85
C LEU A 107 -10.73 -1.30 1.81
N SER A 108 -9.49 -1.26 1.34
CA SER A 108 -9.04 -0.29 0.35
C SER A 108 -8.23 -0.97 -0.75
N ILE A 109 -8.27 -0.38 -1.93
CA ILE A 109 -7.40 -0.71 -3.06
C ILE A 109 -6.45 0.47 -3.27
N LEU A 110 -5.17 0.17 -3.41
CA LEU A 110 -4.12 1.11 -3.74
C LEU A 110 -3.44 0.65 -5.03
N GLY A 111 -3.45 1.48 -6.07
CA GLY A 111 -2.70 1.21 -7.29
C GLY A 111 -1.56 2.19 -7.45
N THR A 112 -0.43 1.70 -7.95
CA THR A 112 0.69 2.56 -8.36
C THR A 112 0.69 2.70 -9.88
N ILE A 113 1.02 3.89 -10.36
CA ILE A 113 0.96 4.24 -11.78
C ILE A 113 2.39 4.49 -12.25
N ASN A 114 2.77 3.85 -13.35
CA ASN A 114 4.02 4.10 -14.04
C ASN A 114 3.93 5.46 -14.76
N PRO A 115 4.79 6.44 -14.42
CA PRO A 115 4.74 7.76 -15.03
C PRO A 115 5.08 7.77 -16.52
N ALA A 116 5.78 6.74 -17.03
CA ALA A 116 6.21 6.68 -18.42
C ALA A 116 5.07 6.40 -19.41
N ASP A 117 4.09 5.57 -19.00
CA ASP A 117 3.01 5.10 -19.87
C ASP A 117 1.60 5.34 -19.28
N SER A 118 1.53 5.95 -18.10
CA SER A 118 0.29 6.18 -17.33
C SER A 118 -0.50 4.90 -17.04
N LYS A 119 0.15 3.73 -17.09
CA LYS A 119 -0.47 2.44 -16.78
C LYS A 119 -0.17 2.03 -15.35
N ILE A 120 -1.02 1.16 -14.83
CA ILE A 120 -0.91 0.60 -13.50
C ILE A 120 0.30 -0.33 -13.45
N ARG A 121 1.19 -0.12 -12.48
CA ARG A 121 2.36 -0.97 -12.22
C ARG A 121 2.01 -2.13 -11.29
N ASN A 122 1.27 -1.84 -10.22
CA ASN A 122 0.72 -2.86 -9.32
C ASN A 122 -0.58 -2.36 -8.71
N ILE A 123 -1.39 -3.32 -8.23
CA ILE A 123 -2.55 -3.08 -7.39
C ILE A 123 -2.38 -3.86 -6.10
N THR A 124 -2.62 -3.20 -4.98
CA THR A 124 -2.61 -3.77 -3.64
C THR A 124 -3.97 -3.59 -2.97
N VAL A 125 -4.58 -4.67 -2.52
CA VAL A 125 -5.68 -4.68 -1.56
C VAL A 125 -5.09 -4.59 -0.17
N LEU A 126 -5.64 -3.70 0.64
CA LEU A 126 -5.36 -3.55 2.07
C LEU A 126 -6.67 -3.79 2.80
N GLY A 127 -6.76 -4.90 3.53
CA GLY A 127 -7.89 -5.24 4.37
C GLY A 127 -7.45 -5.32 5.83
N ASN A 128 -8.09 -4.59 6.74
CA ASN A 128 -7.86 -4.76 8.17
C ASN A 128 -9.13 -5.32 8.84
N PRO A 129 -9.39 -6.64 8.67
CA PRO A 129 -10.63 -7.22 9.17
C PRO A 129 -10.68 -7.14 10.70
N THR A 130 -11.79 -6.66 11.23
CA THR A 130 -12.01 -6.48 12.68
C THR A 130 -12.18 -7.78 13.47
N GLY A 131 -12.00 -8.93 12.81
CA GLY A 131 -12.38 -10.25 13.30
C GLY A 131 -13.80 -10.66 12.91
N ALA A 132 -14.63 -9.73 12.42
CA ALA A 132 -15.92 -10.07 11.82
C ALA A 132 -15.72 -10.89 10.54
N PHE A 133 -16.57 -11.92 10.36
CA PHE A 133 -16.53 -12.78 9.18
C PHE A 133 -16.78 -11.99 7.89
N SER A 134 -17.70 -11.02 7.92
CA SER A 134 -18.02 -10.14 6.78
C SER A 134 -16.79 -9.42 6.26
N ASP A 135 -15.95 -8.87 7.12
CA ASP A 135 -14.78 -8.09 6.71
C ASP A 135 -13.74 -8.96 5.99
N THR A 136 -13.58 -10.21 6.45
CA THR A 136 -12.69 -11.17 5.81
C THR A 136 -13.28 -11.64 4.48
N ALA A 137 -14.59 -11.90 4.44
CA ALA A 137 -15.28 -12.29 3.21
C ALA A 137 -15.17 -11.19 2.14
N ASP A 138 -15.42 -9.93 2.48
CA ASP A 138 -15.30 -8.79 1.55
C ASP A 138 -13.89 -8.69 0.97
N ALA A 139 -12.85 -8.83 1.80
CA ALA A 139 -11.47 -8.82 1.33
C ALA A 139 -11.20 -9.96 0.33
N LEU A 140 -11.68 -11.18 0.61
CA LEU A 140 -11.54 -12.33 -0.30
C LEU A 140 -12.33 -12.11 -1.61
N PHE A 141 -13.53 -11.55 -1.54
CA PHE A 141 -14.31 -11.22 -2.73
C PHE A 141 -13.61 -10.18 -3.60
N VAL A 142 -13.05 -9.11 -3.01
CA VAL A 142 -12.27 -8.11 -3.77
C VAL A 142 -11.06 -8.74 -4.44
N ILE A 143 -10.37 -9.65 -3.74
CA ILE A 143 -9.24 -10.38 -4.32
C ILE A 143 -9.70 -11.21 -5.52
N ASN A 144 -10.85 -11.88 -5.42
CA ASN A 144 -11.41 -12.65 -6.54
C ASN A 144 -11.77 -11.75 -7.73
N ILE A 145 -12.41 -10.61 -7.47
CA ILE A 145 -12.75 -9.61 -8.50
C ILE A 145 -11.47 -9.11 -9.18
N LEU A 146 -10.40 -8.86 -8.43
CA LEU A 146 -9.12 -8.42 -9.01
C LEU A 146 -8.47 -9.48 -9.88
N ILE A 147 -8.43 -10.74 -9.44
CA ILE A 147 -7.93 -11.85 -10.26
C ILE A 147 -8.76 -11.93 -11.55
N HIS A 148 -10.08 -11.82 -11.47
CA HIS A 148 -10.96 -11.81 -12.66
C HIS A 148 -10.72 -10.60 -13.57
N THR A 149 -10.50 -9.41 -13.00
CA THR A 149 -10.25 -8.16 -13.73
C THR A 149 -8.98 -8.22 -14.56
N PHE A 150 -7.93 -8.81 -13.99
CA PHE A 150 -6.61 -8.83 -14.58
C PHE A 150 -6.38 -10.10 -15.42
N ASP A 151 -6.88 -11.25 -15.00
CA ASP A 151 -6.76 -12.52 -15.71
C ASP A 151 -8.15 -13.16 -15.96
N PRO A 152 -8.98 -12.54 -16.83
CA PRO A 152 -10.32 -13.05 -17.12
C PRO A 152 -10.29 -14.43 -17.79
N THR A 153 -9.19 -14.76 -18.49
CA THR A 153 -9.00 -16.01 -19.23
C THR A 153 -8.68 -17.21 -18.34
N LEU A 154 -8.35 -17.01 -17.06
CA LEU A 154 -8.17 -18.12 -16.14
C LEU A 154 -9.47 -18.88 -15.99
N SER A 155 -9.40 -20.21 -16.05
CA SER A 155 -10.51 -21.07 -15.69
C SER A 155 -10.84 -20.93 -14.20
N ASN A 156 -12.04 -21.36 -13.80
CA ASN A 156 -12.43 -21.37 -12.38
C ASN A 156 -11.49 -22.24 -11.53
N HIS A 157 -11.02 -23.36 -12.09
CA HIS A 157 -10.03 -24.22 -11.44
C HIS A 157 -8.70 -23.48 -11.20
N GLU A 158 -8.18 -22.77 -12.20
CA GLU A 158 -6.92 -22.05 -12.03
C GLU A 158 -7.03 -20.87 -11.06
N ARG A 159 -8.18 -20.20 -11.02
CA ARG A 159 -8.47 -19.17 -10.00
C ARG A 159 -8.53 -19.79 -8.60
N GLU A 160 -9.17 -20.95 -8.47
CA GLU A 160 -9.22 -21.70 -7.21
C GLU A 160 -7.82 -22.13 -6.75
N GLU A 161 -6.93 -22.53 -7.67
CA GLU A 161 -5.52 -22.84 -7.34
C GLU A 161 -4.78 -21.61 -6.79
N ILE A 162 -4.94 -20.44 -7.42
CA ILE A 162 -4.35 -19.19 -6.90
C ILE A 162 -4.86 -18.95 -5.47
N PHE A 163 -6.17 -19.07 -5.25
CA PHE A 163 -6.75 -18.94 -3.92
C PHE A 163 -6.19 -19.97 -2.94
N LYS A 164 -6.16 -21.25 -3.31
CA LYS A 164 -5.64 -22.32 -2.45
C LYS A 164 -4.18 -22.10 -2.11
N GLU A 165 -3.33 -21.69 -3.04
CA GLU A 165 -1.91 -21.48 -2.76
C GLU A 165 -1.66 -20.22 -1.92
N VAL A 166 -2.39 -19.15 -2.22
CA VAL A 166 -2.27 -17.87 -1.51
C VAL A 166 -2.83 -17.97 -0.09
N PHE A 167 -3.91 -18.74 0.11
CA PHE A 167 -4.62 -18.89 1.38
C PHE A 167 -4.50 -20.30 2.00
N ALA A 168 -3.52 -21.11 1.57
CA ALA A 168 -3.39 -22.54 1.93
C ALA A 168 -3.38 -22.81 3.44
N SER A 169 -2.88 -21.85 4.21
CA SER A 169 -2.76 -21.94 5.65
C SER A 169 -4.07 -21.61 6.39
N GLY A 170 -5.15 -21.33 5.66
CA GLY A 170 -6.45 -20.92 6.18
C GLY A 170 -6.58 -19.41 6.31
N PRO A 171 -7.82 -18.89 6.45
CA PRO A 171 -8.10 -17.46 6.42
C PRO A 171 -7.42 -16.68 7.54
N ASN A 172 -7.03 -17.33 8.63
CA ASN A 172 -6.44 -16.69 9.81
C ASN A 172 -4.92 -16.85 9.92
N ALA A 173 -4.28 -17.59 9.01
CA ALA A 173 -2.85 -17.85 9.13
C ALA A 173 -2.02 -16.61 8.78
N ILE A 174 -1.05 -16.32 9.64
CA ILE A 174 -0.04 -15.29 9.44
C ILE A 174 1.05 -15.84 8.52
N GLY A 175 1.52 -15.02 7.59
CA GLY A 175 2.61 -15.39 6.71
C GLY A 175 2.54 -14.68 5.37
N THR A 176 3.48 -15.05 4.50
CA THR A 176 3.62 -14.51 3.17
C THR A 176 3.64 -15.62 2.14
N LYS A 177 2.92 -15.43 1.03
CA LYS A 177 2.85 -16.35 -0.11
C LYS A 177 2.98 -15.57 -1.41
N SER A 178 3.56 -16.20 -2.42
CA SER A 178 3.63 -15.66 -3.77
C SER A 178 3.49 -16.78 -4.79
N ILE A 179 2.73 -16.52 -5.84
CA ILE A 179 2.61 -17.40 -7.02
C ILE A 179 2.74 -16.54 -8.28
N ILE A 180 3.33 -17.09 -9.34
CA ILE A 180 3.36 -16.47 -10.66
C ILE A 180 2.48 -17.30 -11.60
N LYS A 181 1.53 -16.64 -12.28
CA LYS A 181 0.64 -17.26 -13.28
C LYS A 181 0.30 -16.23 -14.36
N ASN A 182 0.28 -16.63 -15.63
CA ASN A 182 0.00 -15.75 -16.78
C ASN A 182 0.78 -14.43 -16.79
N GLN A 183 2.08 -14.48 -16.50
CA GLN A 183 2.97 -13.30 -16.42
C GLN A 183 2.58 -12.27 -15.34
N ARG A 184 1.74 -12.69 -14.39
CA ARG A 184 1.38 -11.91 -13.21
C ARG A 184 1.93 -12.58 -11.97
N ARG A 185 2.43 -11.74 -11.07
CA ARG A 185 2.78 -12.15 -9.71
C ARG A 185 1.61 -11.79 -8.80
N TYR A 186 1.15 -12.80 -8.08
CA TYR A 186 0.19 -12.69 -6.99
C TYR A 186 0.96 -12.85 -5.69
N PHE A 187 0.92 -11.82 -4.86
CA PHE A 187 1.62 -11.78 -3.59
C PHE A 187 0.60 -11.54 -2.48
N PHE A 188 0.72 -12.27 -1.39
CA PHE A 188 -0.15 -12.14 -0.24
C PHE A 188 0.64 -12.15 1.04
N THR A 189 0.26 -11.26 1.94
CA THR A 189 0.75 -11.24 3.31
C THR A 189 -0.44 -11.09 4.24
N ARG A 190 -0.44 -11.87 5.31
CA ARG A 190 -1.28 -11.63 6.47
C ARG A 190 -0.41 -11.46 7.71
N SER A 191 -0.63 -10.40 8.48
CA SER A 191 0.02 -10.19 9.79
C SER A 191 -0.97 -9.61 10.81
N SER A 192 -0.61 -9.68 12.09
CA SER A 192 -1.39 -9.09 13.19
C SER A 192 -1.47 -7.57 13.09
N GLU A 193 -0.44 -6.93 12.56
CA GLU A 193 -0.30 -5.47 12.52
C GLU A 193 -0.92 -4.85 11.26
N LEU A 194 -0.80 -5.52 10.12
CA LEU A 194 -1.17 -4.99 8.81
C LEU A 194 -2.48 -5.58 8.25
N GLY A 195 -3.02 -6.62 8.91
CA GLY A 195 -4.18 -7.35 8.42
C GLY A 195 -3.84 -8.16 7.17
N ILE A 196 -4.71 -8.10 6.16
CA ILE A 196 -4.59 -8.72 4.85
C ILE A 196 -3.98 -7.72 3.86
N MET A 197 -2.92 -8.12 3.18
CA MET A 197 -2.38 -7.44 2.01
C MET A 197 -2.32 -8.42 0.85
N PHE A 198 -2.89 -8.04 -0.29
CA PHE A 198 -2.80 -8.82 -1.53
C PHE A 198 -2.39 -7.92 -2.68
N THR A 199 -1.35 -8.29 -3.42
CA THR A 199 -0.81 -7.50 -4.52
C THR A 199 -0.80 -8.30 -5.82
N ILE A 200 -1.26 -7.67 -6.89
CA ILE A 200 -1.05 -8.10 -8.27
C ILE A 200 -0.02 -7.17 -8.92
N SER A 201 1.03 -7.75 -9.49
CA SER A 201 2.02 -7.02 -10.31
C SER A 201 2.35 -7.82 -11.57
N SER A 202 3.00 -7.17 -12.52
CA SER A 202 3.66 -7.92 -13.59
C SER A 202 4.80 -8.77 -13.02
N SER A 203 5.05 -9.94 -13.60
CA SER A 203 6.20 -10.79 -13.24
C SER A 203 7.42 -10.58 -14.13
N ASN A 204 7.27 -9.82 -15.22
CA ASN A 204 8.31 -9.55 -16.21
C ASN A 204 9.18 -8.35 -15.83
#